data_AF-A0A963EP22-F1
#
_entry.id   AF-A0A963EP22-F1
#
_cell.length_a   1.000
_cell.length_b   1.000
_cell.length_c   1.000
_cell.angle_alpha   90.00
_cell.angle_beta   90.00
_cell.angle_gamma   90.00
#
_symmetry.space_group_name_H-M   'P 1'
#
loop_
_entity.id
_entity.type
_entity.pdbx_description
1 polymer ?
#
loop_
_entity_poly.entity_id
_entity_poly.type
_entity_poly.pdbx_seq_one_letter_code
_entity_poly.pdbx_strand_id
1 'polypeptide(L)'
;MEEQLSLLDLIVNASLTVQAVMALLLLASIVSWYMIVNRFIYFRNAQDEMYIFEERFWSGIDLSQLYREGNQKASDGHAILGMESIFRAGFKEFSRLSQQKEVDSDGVIEGARRAMRVAAMREEERLERHLPFLASVGSTSPYIGLFGTVWG
;
A
#
# COMPACT_ATOMS: atom_id res chain seq x y z
N MET A 1 39.03 -20.64 33.75
CA MET A 1 37.74 -20.93 33.11
C MET A 1 37.13 -19.58 32.83
N GLU A 2 37.21 -19.11 31.59
CA GLU A 2 36.48 -17.90 31.21
C GLU A 2 35.00 -18.25 31.28
N GLU A 3 34.27 -17.65 32.21
CA GLU A 3 32.81 -17.69 32.17
C GLU A 3 32.39 -17.09 30.85
N GLN A 4 31.90 -17.95 29.95
CA GLN A 4 31.19 -17.50 28.76
C GLN A 4 29.95 -16.77 29.26
N LEU A 5 30.05 -15.45 29.44
CA LEU A 5 28.92 -14.59 29.73
C LEU A 5 27.84 -14.90 28.70
N SER A 6 26.78 -15.54 29.15
CA SER A 6 25.64 -15.84 28.28
C SER A 6 25.05 -14.52 27.79
N LEU A 7 24.64 -14.46 26.52
CA LEU A 7 23.94 -13.28 25.98
C LEU A 7 22.73 -12.89 26.85
N LEU A 8 22.09 -13.90 27.45
CA LEU A 8 20.98 -13.69 28.37
C LEU A 8 21.44 -13.06 29.69
N ASP A 9 22.57 -13.46 30.23
CA ASP A 9 23.13 -12.86 31.44
C ASP A 9 23.50 -11.40 31.21
N LEU A 10 24.05 -11.06 30.03
CA LEU A 10 24.35 -9.67 29.68
C LEU A 10 23.09 -8.79 29.63
N ILE A 11 22.00 -9.33 29.10
CA ILE A 11 20.69 -8.63 29.01
C ILE A 11 20.05 -8.50 30.39
N VAL A 12 20.05 -9.56 31.20
CA VAL A 12 19.41 -9.60 32.52
C VAL A 12 20.14 -8.70 33.53
N ASN A 13 21.47 -8.59 33.41
CA ASN A 13 22.28 -7.71 34.27
C ASN A 13 22.32 -6.24 33.79
N ALA A 14 21.75 -5.92 32.62
CA ALA A 14 21.68 -4.55 32.14
C ALA A 14 20.69 -3.71 32.98
N SER A 15 20.89 -2.38 33.00
CA SER A 15 19.97 -1.47 33.69
C SER A 15 18.55 -1.56 33.10
N LEU A 16 17.53 -1.29 33.92
CA LEU A 16 16.12 -1.35 33.52
C LEU A 16 15.83 -0.51 32.27
N THR A 17 16.51 0.62 32.11
CA THR A 17 16.45 1.49 30.94
C THR A 17 16.97 0.79 29.67
N VAL A 18 18.09 0.09 29.73
CA VAL A 18 18.65 -0.64 28.58
C VAL A 18 17.74 -1.81 28.20
N GLN A 19 17.22 -2.54 29.18
CA GLN A 19 16.26 -3.63 28.95
C GLN A 19 14.98 -3.13 28.25
N ALA A 20 14.44 -1.98 28.66
CA ALA A 20 13.29 -1.36 28.01
C ALA A 20 13.59 -0.94 26.55
N VAL A 21 14.76 -0.35 26.30
CA VAL A 21 15.21 0.02 24.94
C VAL A 21 15.34 -1.22 24.05
N MET A 22 16.00 -2.28 24.52
CA MET A 22 16.14 -3.52 23.77
C MET A 22 14.79 -4.17 23.47
N ALA A 23 13.87 -4.21 24.44
CA ALA A 23 12.53 -4.74 24.25
C ALA A 23 11.73 -3.93 23.22
N LEU A 24 11.80 -2.59 23.26
CA LEU A 24 11.14 -1.71 22.30
C LEU A 24 11.68 -1.91 20.88
N LEU A 25 13.01 -2.00 20.72
CA LEU A 25 13.63 -2.26 19.42
C LEU A 25 13.26 -3.64 18.87
N LEU A 26 13.17 -4.66 19.73
CA LEU A 26 12.73 -6.00 19.34
C LEU A 26 11.28 -5.99 18.85
N LEU A 27 10.38 -5.34 19.59
CA LEU A 27 8.97 -5.20 19.18
C LEU A 27 8.84 -4.43 17.87
N ALA A 28 9.57 -3.32 17.72
CA ALA A 28 9.59 -2.55 16.46
C ALA A 28 10.08 -3.39 15.28
N SER A 29 11.08 -4.26 15.49
CA SER A 29 11.58 -5.18 14.47
C SER A 29 10.53 -6.22 14.05
N ILE A 30 9.84 -6.84 15.00
CA ILE A 30 8.78 -7.83 14.73
C ILE A 30 7.63 -7.17 13.94
N VAL A 31 7.18 -5.98 14.36
CA VAL A 31 6.13 -5.22 13.67
C VAL A 31 6.57 -4.85 12.25
N SER A 32 7.83 -4.42 12.08
CA SER A 32 8.38 -4.07 10.77
C SER A 32 8.37 -5.25 9.82
N TRP A 33 8.84 -6.42 10.26
CA TRP A 33 8.82 -7.64 9.45
C TRP A 33 7.41 -8.08 9.08
N TYR A 34 6.47 -8.04 10.02
CA TYR A 34 5.06 -8.32 9.74
C TYR A 34 4.50 -7.41 8.64
N MET A 35 4.77 -6.10 8.74
CA MET A 35 4.34 -5.12 7.75
C MET A 35 5.00 -5.33 6.38
N ILE A 36 6.31 -5.64 6.34
CA ILE A 36 7.05 -5.93 5.11
C ILE A 36 6.42 -7.12 4.38
N VAL A 37 6.18 -8.24 5.08
CA VAL A 37 5.61 -9.45 4.47
C VAL A 37 4.20 -9.20 3.96
N ASN A 38 3.35 -8.56 4.76
CA ASN A 38 1.98 -8.22 4.33
C ASN A 38 1.99 -7.32 3.08
N ARG A 39 2.91 -6.36 3.03
CA ARG A 39 3.05 -5.44 1.90
C ARG A 39 3.57 -6.15 0.65
N PHE A 40 4.53 -7.04 0.80
CA PHE A 40 5.06 -7.84 -0.30
C PHE A 40 3.96 -8.69 -0.96
N ILE A 41 3.14 -9.38 -0.16
CA ILE A 41 2.01 -10.17 -0.66
C ILE A 41 1.00 -9.28 -1.36
N TYR A 42 0.65 -8.14 -0.76
CA TYR A 42 -0.28 -7.18 -1.36
C TYR A 42 0.21 -6.69 -2.73
N PHE A 43 1.48 -6.28 -2.85
CA PHE A 43 2.04 -5.79 -4.11
C PHE A 43 2.04 -6.87 -5.19
N ARG A 44 2.39 -8.11 -4.82
CA ARG A 44 2.40 -9.21 -5.78
C ARG A 44 0.99 -9.49 -6.32
N ASN A 45 0.00 -9.59 -5.43
CA ASN A 45 -1.39 -9.78 -5.85
C ASN A 45 -1.89 -8.60 -6.71
N ALA A 46 -1.55 -7.36 -6.36
CA ALA A 46 -1.94 -6.19 -7.13
C ALA A 46 -1.29 -6.16 -8.52
N GLN A 47 -0.05 -6.64 -8.66
CA GLN A 47 0.62 -6.78 -9.96
C GLN A 47 -0.04 -7.85 -10.81
N ASP A 48 -0.36 -9.01 -10.24
CA ASP A 48 -1.02 -10.10 -10.97
C ASP A 48 -2.38 -9.63 -11.52
N GLU A 49 -3.21 -8.97 -10.70
CA GLU A 49 -4.51 -8.46 -11.15
C GLU A 49 -4.38 -7.31 -12.16
N MET A 50 -3.32 -6.51 -12.06
CA MET A 50 -3.03 -5.49 -13.05
C MET A 50 -2.76 -6.13 -14.42
N TYR A 51 -1.94 -7.17 -14.49
CA TYR A 51 -1.63 -7.87 -15.76
C TYR A 51 -2.87 -8.49 -16.39
N ILE A 52 -3.70 -9.16 -15.58
CA ILE A 52 -4.95 -9.76 -16.05
C ILE A 52 -5.90 -8.69 -16.58
N PHE A 53 -6.05 -7.56 -15.87
CA PHE A 53 -6.88 -6.46 -16.33
C PHE A 53 -6.34 -5.83 -17.62
N GLU A 54 -5.02 -5.60 -17.70
CA GLU A 54 -4.35 -5.03 -18.87
C GLU A 54 -4.54 -5.90 -20.12
N GLU A 55 -4.34 -7.21 -20.01
CA GLU A 55 -4.56 -8.15 -21.12
C GLU A 55 -6.01 -8.05 -21.63
N ARG A 56 -6.98 -8.03 -20.72
CA ARG A 56 -8.40 -7.88 -21.10
C ARG A 56 -8.68 -6.53 -21.72
N PHE A 57 -8.13 -5.45 -21.18
CA PHE A 57 -8.29 -4.10 -21.72
C PHE A 57 -7.77 -3.99 -23.17
N TRP A 58 -6.64 -4.62 -23.47
CA TRP A 58 -6.03 -4.60 -24.81
C TRP A 58 -6.53 -5.71 -25.75
N SER A 59 -7.33 -6.66 -25.26
CA SER A 59 -7.87 -7.79 -26.06
C SER A 59 -8.85 -7.37 -27.17
N GLY A 60 -9.26 -6.10 -27.21
CA GLY A 60 -10.27 -5.59 -28.14
C GLY A 60 -11.71 -5.79 -27.67
N ILE A 61 -11.93 -6.19 -26.41
CA ILE A 61 -13.24 -6.18 -25.77
C ILE A 61 -13.83 -4.77 -25.75
N ASP A 62 -15.15 -4.68 -25.89
CA ASP A 62 -15.85 -3.41 -25.74
C ASP A 62 -15.70 -2.85 -24.31
N LEU A 63 -15.33 -1.56 -24.19
CA LEU A 63 -15.09 -0.92 -22.89
C LEU A 63 -16.35 -0.87 -22.02
N SER A 64 -17.53 -0.76 -22.62
CA SER A 64 -18.79 -0.80 -21.87
C SER A 64 -19.06 -2.19 -21.30
N GLN A 65 -18.69 -3.25 -22.03
CA GLN A 65 -18.74 -4.61 -21.54
C GLN A 65 -17.76 -4.81 -20.38
N LEU A 66 -16.50 -4.38 -20.54
CA LEU A 66 -15.49 -4.47 -19.49
C LEU A 66 -15.95 -3.77 -18.18
N TYR A 67 -16.59 -2.59 -18.32
CA TYR A 67 -17.17 -1.87 -17.19
C TYR A 67 -18.31 -2.63 -16.51
N ARG A 68 -19.21 -3.26 -17.27
CA ARG A 68 -20.32 -4.07 -16.71
C ARG A 68 -19.82 -5.29 -15.96
N GLU A 69 -18.84 -6.00 -16.51
CA GLU A 69 -18.22 -7.16 -15.86
C GLU A 69 -17.56 -6.76 -14.53
N GLY A 70 -16.85 -5.63 -14.51
CA GLY A 70 -16.31 -5.07 -13.26
C GLY A 70 -17.40 -4.70 -12.25
N ASN A 71 -18.52 -4.12 -12.69
CA ASN A 71 -19.65 -3.85 -11.79
C ASN A 71 -20.21 -5.14 -11.17
N GLN A 72 -20.32 -6.20 -11.95
CA GLN A 72 -20.80 -7.50 -11.46
C GLN A 72 -19.84 -8.09 -10.42
N LYS A 73 -18.52 -8.09 -10.70
CA LYS A 73 -17.50 -8.51 -9.72
C LYS A 73 -17.61 -7.74 -8.41
N ALA A 74 -17.78 -6.42 -8.46
CA ALA A 74 -17.98 -5.61 -7.26
C ALA A 74 -19.25 -5.96 -6.50
N SER A 75 -20.36 -6.24 -7.20
CA SER A 75 -21.61 -6.70 -6.58
C SER A 75 -21.44 -8.06 -5.91
N ASP A 76 -20.59 -8.93 -6.46
CA ASP A 76 -20.24 -10.22 -5.88
C ASP A 76 -19.24 -10.12 -4.71
N GLY A 77 -18.92 -8.90 -4.26
CA GLY A 77 -18.05 -8.64 -3.11
C GLY A 77 -16.56 -8.56 -3.42
N HIS A 78 -16.16 -8.58 -4.70
CA HIS A 78 -14.76 -8.43 -5.07
C HIS A 78 -14.31 -6.97 -4.93
N ALA A 79 -13.17 -6.77 -4.26
CA ALA A 79 -12.58 -5.45 -4.14
C ALA A 79 -12.02 -5.01 -5.50
N ILE A 80 -12.44 -3.83 -5.97
CA ILE A 80 -11.93 -3.25 -7.20
C ILE A 80 -10.84 -2.25 -6.89
N LEU A 81 -9.63 -2.56 -7.36
CA LEU A 81 -8.38 -1.93 -6.95
C LEU A 81 -7.45 -1.77 -8.14
N GLY A 82 -6.42 -0.95 -7.99
CA GLY A 82 -5.38 -0.76 -9.00
C GLY A 82 -5.93 -0.23 -10.32
N MET A 83 -5.51 -0.83 -11.43
CA MET A 83 -5.81 -0.32 -12.77
C MET A 83 -7.31 -0.36 -13.12
N GLU A 84 -8.03 -1.38 -12.62
CA GLU A 84 -9.47 -1.50 -12.84
C GLU A 84 -10.25 -0.36 -12.16
N SER A 85 -9.83 0.07 -10.96
CA SER A 85 -10.49 1.17 -10.24
C SER A 85 -10.31 2.51 -10.98
N ILE A 86 -9.12 2.74 -11.54
CA ILE A 86 -8.79 3.91 -12.37
C ILE A 86 -9.65 3.92 -13.64
N PHE A 87 -9.68 2.80 -14.37
CA PHE A 87 -10.49 2.67 -15.58
C PHE A 87 -11.97 2.94 -15.29
N ARG A 88 -12.53 2.30 -14.25
CA ARG A 88 -13.96 2.46 -13.90
C ARG A 88 -14.30 3.88 -13.47
N ALA A 89 -13.40 4.58 -12.77
CA ALA A 89 -13.60 5.99 -12.42
C ALA A 89 -13.68 6.87 -13.68
N GLY A 90 -12.76 6.67 -14.64
CA GLY A 90 -12.76 7.36 -15.92
C GLY A 90 -13.99 7.05 -16.77
N PHE A 91 -14.31 5.76 -16.93
CA PHE A 91 -15.43 5.30 -17.75
C PHE A 91 -16.79 5.74 -17.19
N LYS A 92 -16.95 5.71 -15.87
CA LYS A 92 -18.16 6.22 -15.20
C LYS A 92 -18.37 7.70 -15.50
N GLU A 93 -17.31 8.50 -15.40
CA GLU A 93 -17.39 9.93 -15.64
C GLU A 93 -17.60 10.26 -17.12
N PHE A 94 -16.91 9.54 -18.02
CA PHE A 94 -17.12 9.60 -19.45
C PHE A 94 -18.58 9.31 -19.81
N SER A 95 -19.14 8.20 -19.31
CA SER A 95 -20.53 7.81 -19.57
C SER A 95 -21.53 8.80 -19.00
N ARG A 96 -21.21 9.47 -17.90
CA ARG A 96 -22.07 10.49 -17.29
C ARG A 96 -22.08 11.77 -18.11
N LEU A 97 -20.91 12.23 -18.55
CA LEU A 97 -20.75 13.48 -19.29
C LEU A 97 -21.19 13.35 -20.75
N SER A 98 -20.99 12.19 -21.39
CA SER A 98 -21.42 11.96 -22.78
C SER A 98 -22.94 11.98 -22.97
N GLN A 99 -23.71 11.81 -21.90
CA GLN A 99 -25.16 11.95 -21.90
C GLN A 99 -25.63 13.41 -21.76
N GLN A 100 -24.73 14.34 -21.40
CA GLN A 100 -25.05 15.75 -21.21
C GLN A 100 -24.88 16.51 -22.53
N LYS A 101 -25.98 17.06 -23.06
CA LYS A 101 -25.97 17.78 -24.34
C LYS A 101 -25.16 19.09 -24.35
N GLU A 102 -24.88 19.64 -23.17
CA GLU A 102 -24.17 20.92 -23.01
C GLU A 102 -22.65 20.78 -22.93
N VAL A 103 -22.14 19.54 -22.77
CA VAL A 103 -20.70 19.29 -22.66
C VAL A 103 -20.18 18.87 -24.03
N ASP A 104 -19.16 19.56 -24.52
CA ASP A 104 -18.49 19.19 -25.75
C ASP A 104 -17.61 17.94 -25.58
N SER A 105 -17.16 17.37 -26.69
CA SER A 105 -16.34 16.15 -26.67
C SER A 105 -15.06 16.32 -25.85
N ASP A 106 -14.46 17.51 -25.87
CA ASP A 106 -13.23 17.80 -25.16
C ASP A 106 -13.46 17.82 -23.64
N GLY A 107 -14.56 18.45 -23.18
CA GLY A 107 -14.98 18.47 -21.79
C GLY A 107 -15.33 17.09 -21.24
N VAL A 108 -15.91 16.21 -22.07
CA VAL A 108 -16.16 14.80 -21.70
C VAL A 108 -14.83 14.07 -21.44
N ILE A 109 -13.86 14.21 -22.35
CA ILE A 109 -12.54 13.56 -22.23
C ILE A 109 -11.76 14.13 -21.05
N GLU A 110 -11.78 15.44 -20.84
CA GLU A 110 -11.11 16.09 -19.72
C GLU A 110 -11.71 15.65 -18.38
N GLY A 111 -13.05 15.58 -18.30
CA GLY A 111 -13.74 15.07 -17.12
C GLY A 111 -13.34 13.64 -16.77
N ALA A 112 -13.35 12.74 -17.77
CA ALA A 112 -12.88 11.37 -17.60
C ALA A 112 -11.42 11.30 -17.16
N ARG A 113 -10.52 12.09 -17.76
CA ARG A 113 -9.10 12.16 -17.39
C ARG A 113 -8.90 12.62 -15.95
N ARG A 114 -9.67 13.63 -15.52
CA ARG A 114 -9.64 14.11 -14.14
C ARG A 114 -10.11 13.04 -13.17
N ALA A 115 -11.19 12.32 -13.47
CA ALA A 115 -11.66 11.21 -12.64
C ALA A 115 -10.60 10.09 -12.53
N MET A 116 -9.95 9.73 -13.64
CA MET A 116 -8.84 8.77 -13.62
C MET A 116 -7.67 9.26 -12.77
N ARG A 117 -7.29 10.54 -12.87
CA ARG A 117 -6.20 11.11 -12.07
C ARG A 117 -6.51 11.04 -10.58
N VAL A 118 -7.72 11.40 -10.17
CA VAL A 118 -8.15 11.31 -8.76
C VAL A 118 -8.14 9.86 -8.27
N ALA A 119 -8.60 8.91 -9.09
CA ALA A 119 -8.54 7.50 -8.76
C ALA A 119 -7.10 6.99 -8.62
N ALA A 120 -6.20 7.40 -9.53
CA ALA A 120 -4.79 7.04 -9.47
C ALA A 120 -4.12 7.52 -8.18
N MET A 121 -4.39 8.77 -7.76
CA MET A 121 -3.86 9.31 -6.49
C MET A 121 -4.37 8.53 -5.27
N ARG A 122 -5.63 8.05 -5.29
CA ARG A 122 -6.18 7.22 -4.20
C ARG A 122 -5.54 5.85 -4.15
N GLU A 123 -5.28 5.23 -5.31
CA GLU A 123 -4.57 3.96 -5.37
C GLU A 123 -3.12 4.12 -4.91
N GLU A 124 -2.44 5.19 -5.30
CA GLU A 124 -1.08 5.53 -4.83
C GLU A 124 -1.04 5.67 -3.31
N GLU A 125 -1.95 6.45 -2.71
CA GLU A 125 -2.06 6.59 -1.25
C GLU A 125 -2.29 5.23 -0.56
N ARG A 126 -3.12 4.37 -1.17
CA ARG A 126 -3.35 3.00 -0.67
C ARG A 126 -2.08 2.17 -0.74
N LEU A 127 -1.26 2.38 -1.77
CA LEU A 127 0.02 1.70 -1.91
C LEU A 127 1.06 2.18 -0.89
N GLU A 128 0.95 3.41 -0.41
CA GLU A 128 1.91 4.01 0.52
C GLU A 128 1.58 3.82 2.00
N ARG A 129 0.38 3.33 2.34
CA ARG A 129 -0.26 3.34 3.69
C ARG A 129 0.57 2.83 4.91
N HIS A 130 1.78 2.32 4.72
CA HIS A 130 2.65 1.83 5.79
C HIS A 130 4.15 2.18 5.61
N LEU A 131 4.52 2.74 4.46
CA LEU A 131 5.89 3.11 4.16
C LEU A 131 6.44 4.20 5.10
N PRO A 132 5.66 5.24 5.49
CA PRO A 132 6.14 6.25 6.42
C PRO A 132 6.54 5.66 7.78
N PHE A 133 5.76 4.70 8.30
CA PHE A 133 6.09 4.04 9.57
C PHE A 133 7.40 3.26 9.47
N LEU A 134 7.57 2.45 8.42
CA LEU A 134 8.81 1.69 8.20
C LEU A 134 10.02 2.63 8.05
N ALA A 135 9.84 3.75 7.35
CA ALA A 135 10.87 4.78 7.22
C ALA A 135 11.22 5.43 8.57
N SER A 136 10.22 5.74 9.40
CA SER A 136 10.42 6.28 10.75
C SER A 136 11.15 5.30 11.66
N VAL A 137 10.74 4.03 11.68
CA VAL A 137 11.42 2.99 12.49
C VAL A 137 12.86 2.79 12.03
N GLY A 138 13.08 2.71 10.71
CA GLY A 138 14.42 2.57 10.13
C GLY A 138 15.35 3.72 10.48
N SER A 139 14.87 4.96 10.42
CA SER A 139 15.66 6.17 10.71
C SER A 139 15.83 6.47 12.20
N THR A 140 14.85 6.14 13.04
CA THR A 140 14.86 6.51 14.48
C THR A 140 15.49 5.43 15.35
N SER A 141 15.47 4.16 14.92
CA SER A 141 16.02 3.04 15.71
C SER A 141 17.49 3.19 16.11
N PRO A 142 18.41 3.77 15.31
CA PRO A 142 19.79 3.97 15.74
C PRO A 142 19.91 4.95 16.91
N TYR A 143 19.09 6.02 16.91
CA TYR A 143 19.08 7.01 17.98
C TYR A 143 18.51 6.43 19.29
N ILE A 144 17.49 5.57 19.19
CA ILE A 144 16.95 4.83 20.33
C ILE A 144 18.01 3.90 20.93
N GLY A 145 18.76 3.19 20.08
CA GLY A 145 19.88 2.35 20.52
C GLY A 145 20.99 3.16 21.19
N LEU A 146 21.39 4.28 20.59
CA LEU A 146 22.40 5.19 21.15
C LEU A 146 21.97 5.72 22.53
N PHE A 147 20.70 6.11 22.69
CA PHE A 147 20.16 6.53 23.98
C PHE A 147 20.35 5.45 25.06
N GLY A 148 20.07 4.18 24.73
CA GLY A 148 20.33 3.06 25.64
C GLY A 148 21.79 2.96 26.06
N THR A 149 22.73 3.18 25.14
CA THR A 149 24.18 3.10 25.43
C THR A 149 24.74 4.30 26.18
N VAL A 150 24.11 5.48 26.09
CA VAL A 150 24.56 6.70 26.79
C VAL A 150 24.06 6.72 28.23
N TRP A 151 22.84 6.22 28.44
CA TRP A 151 22.20 6.24 29.76
C TRP A 151 22.54 5.02 30.61
N GLY A 152 22.68 3.85 29.98
CA GLY A 152 22.90 2.57 30.64
C GLY A 152 24.32 2.39 31.13
#